data_AF-A0A225NAN7-F1
#
_entry.id   AF-A0A225NAN7-F1
#
_cell.length_a   1.000
_cell.length_b   1.000
_cell.length_c   1.000
_cell.angle_alpha   90.00
_cell.angle_beta   90.00
_cell.angle_gamma   90.00
#
_symmetry.space_group_name_H-M   'P 1'
#
loop_
_entity.id
_entity.type
_entity.pdbx_description
1 polymer ?
#
loop_
_entity_poly.entity_id
_entity_poly.type
_entity_poly.pdbx_seq_one_letter_code
_entity_poly.pdbx_strand_id
1 'polypeptide(L)'
;MLKLHDELIEELAKSLMEQNYNPVVVTNHRLYARRFLDYLAERGMPVTMVTPAQVDQYFRHAVLCFQDRYGRPPSSRWHRLPQTAIGRLLRLAQGTWPPETEIESGAMLRHAICHDYGNWMRDERGLSDATIDARSREARRFLDWYFCRSGADDLSAMAVRDIDHYMDMRAIGLRRISLSGSAAWLRSLLRYLHQSGR
;
A
#
# COMPACT_ATOMS: atom_id res chain seq x y z
N MET A 1 20.64 14.07 17.07
CA MET A 1 20.39 15.41 16.50
C MET A 1 19.09 15.32 15.71
N LEU A 2 18.00 15.95 16.17
CA LEU A 2 16.74 16.00 15.41
C LEU A 2 16.96 16.98 14.25
N LYS A 3 17.00 16.50 13.00
CA LYS A 3 17.05 17.39 11.83
C LYS A 3 15.75 18.22 11.79
N LEU A 4 15.86 19.51 11.53
CA LEU A 4 14.69 20.37 11.38
C LEU A 4 13.89 19.91 10.13
N HIS A 5 12.56 20.05 10.14
CA HIS A 5 11.71 19.61 9.00
C HIS A 5 12.15 20.22 7.66
N ASP A 6 12.63 21.46 7.68
CA ASP A 6 13.14 22.16 6.49
C ASP A 6 14.41 21.51 5.94
N GLU A 7 15.32 21.12 6.82
CA GLU A 7 16.59 20.48 6.44
C GLU A 7 16.34 19.13 5.75
N LEU A 8 15.41 18.32 6.25
CA LEU A 8 15.04 17.03 5.65
C LEU A 8 14.42 17.19 4.25
N ILE A 9 13.66 18.26 4.02
CA ILE A 9 13.06 18.52 2.72
C ILE A 9 14.11 19.00 1.72
N GLU A 10 15.06 19.83 2.15
CA GLU A 10 16.16 20.26 1.29
C GLU A 10 17.10 19.09 0.95
N GLU A 11 17.38 18.21 1.91
CA GLU A 11 18.17 17.00 1.68
C GLU A 11 17.47 16.02 0.72
N LEU A 12 16.14 15.85 0.87
CA LEU A 12 15.33 15.09 -0.09
C LEU A 12 15.39 15.71 -1.49
N ALA A 13 15.25 17.03 -1.59
CA ALA A 13 15.31 17.74 -2.87
C ALA A 13 16.68 17.57 -3.53
N LYS A 14 17.77 17.76 -2.77
CA LYS A 14 19.14 17.58 -3.23
C LYS A 14 19.39 16.17 -3.74
N SER A 15 19.01 15.15 -2.98
CA SER A 15 19.15 13.74 -3.37
C SER A 15 18.41 13.42 -4.67
N LEU A 16 17.23 14.01 -4.90
CA LEU A 16 16.49 13.84 -6.14
C LEU A 16 17.15 14.56 -7.33
N MET A 17 17.69 15.75 -7.12
CA MET A 17 18.42 16.48 -8.16
C MET A 17 19.70 15.75 -8.59
N GLU A 18 20.46 15.20 -7.63
CA GLU A 18 21.66 14.40 -7.91
C GLU A 18 21.36 13.13 -8.73
N GLN A 19 20.15 12.57 -8.57
CA GLN A 19 19.67 11.44 -9.35
C GLN A 19 19.01 11.86 -10.68
N ASN A 20 19.14 13.13 -11.10
CA ASN A 20 18.59 13.69 -12.35
C ASN A 20 17.06 13.59 -12.47
N TYR A 21 16.33 13.66 -11.35
CA TYR A 21 14.87 13.75 -11.41
C TYR A 21 14.42 15.11 -11.97
N ASN A 22 13.34 15.08 -12.75
CA ASN A 22 12.71 16.29 -13.31
C ASN A 22 12.28 17.26 -12.17
N PRO A 23 12.46 18.59 -12.33
CA PRO A 23 12.05 19.61 -11.34
C PRO A 23 10.61 19.50 -10.83
N VAL A 24 9.67 19.07 -11.69
CA VAL A 24 8.27 18.83 -11.32
C VAL A 24 8.17 17.67 -10.32
N VAL A 25 8.97 16.61 -10.50
CA VAL A 25 9.02 15.48 -9.57
C VAL A 25 9.61 15.91 -8.23
N VAL A 26 10.69 16.71 -8.25
CA VAL A 26 11.30 17.29 -7.04
C VAL A 26 10.28 18.13 -6.27
N THR A 27 9.55 19.01 -6.97
CA THR A 27 8.52 19.87 -6.37
C THR A 27 7.40 19.05 -5.71
N ASN A 28 6.92 18.01 -6.40
CA ASN A 28 5.91 17.11 -5.84
C ASN A 28 6.42 16.36 -4.60
N HIS A 29 7.67 15.91 -4.61
CA HIS A 29 8.26 15.23 -3.45
C HIS A 29 8.36 16.16 -2.25
N ARG A 30 8.83 17.41 -2.45
CA ARG A 30 8.87 18.43 -1.39
C ARG A 30 7.47 18.71 -0.82
N LEU A 31 6.47 18.85 -1.69
CA LEU A 31 5.08 19.09 -1.28
C LEU A 31 4.53 17.96 -0.39
N TYR A 32 4.67 16.71 -0.81
CA TYR A 32 4.13 15.58 -0.06
C TYR A 32 4.94 15.28 1.21
N ALA A 33 6.26 15.48 1.18
CA ALA A 33 7.10 15.40 2.38
C ALA A 33 6.71 16.45 3.41
N ARG A 34 6.50 17.71 2.98
CA ARG A 34 6.06 18.80 3.87
C ARG A 34 4.74 18.46 4.55
N ARG A 35 3.71 18.10 3.78
CA ARG A 35 2.39 17.75 4.33
C ARG A 35 2.45 16.63 5.35
N PHE A 36 3.32 15.65 5.13
CA PHE A 36 3.51 14.57 6.08
C PHE A 36 4.22 15.05 7.35
N LEU A 37 5.29 15.84 7.23
CA LEU A 37 6.00 16.41 8.37
C LEU A 37 5.12 17.36 9.20
N ASP A 38 4.26 18.15 8.57
CA ASP A 38 3.30 19.02 9.26
C ASP A 38 2.29 18.17 10.05
N TYR A 39 1.76 17.10 9.44
CA TYR A 39 0.88 16.13 10.13
C TYR A 39 1.53 15.47 11.36
N LEU A 40 2.83 15.17 11.27
CA LEU A 40 3.60 14.62 12.38
C LEU A 40 3.82 15.67 13.48
N ALA A 41 4.13 16.92 13.12
CA ALA A 41 4.32 18.02 14.06
C ALA A 41 3.04 18.28 14.88
N GLU A 42 1.88 18.29 14.24
CA GLU A 42 0.57 18.44 14.89
C GLU A 42 0.30 17.36 15.95
N ARG A 43 0.94 16.19 15.82
CA ARG A 43 0.77 15.03 16.71
C ARG A 43 1.93 14.84 17.67
N GLY A 44 2.90 15.77 17.69
CA GLY A 44 4.10 15.65 18.51
C GLY A 44 4.94 14.42 18.19
N MET A 45 4.86 13.92 16.95
CA MET A 45 5.49 12.67 16.55
C MET A 45 6.83 12.95 15.84
N PRO A 46 7.96 12.43 16.35
CA PRO A 46 9.23 12.62 15.67
C PRO A 46 9.33 11.71 14.44
N VAL A 47 9.80 12.27 13.31
CA VAL A 47 9.97 11.55 12.03
C VAL A 47 10.86 10.30 12.14
N THR A 48 11.76 10.27 13.12
CA THR A 48 12.68 9.15 13.39
C THR A 48 12.00 7.95 14.05
N MET A 49 10.82 8.12 14.64
CA MET A 49 10.05 7.07 15.31
C MET A 49 8.82 6.65 14.50
N VAL A 50 8.71 7.12 13.27
CA VAL A 50 7.57 6.83 12.42
C VAL A 50 7.55 5.35 12.06
N THR A 51 6.41 4.67 12.25
CA THR A 51 6.17 3.29 11.82
C THR A 51 5.25 3.25 10.59
N PRO A 52 5.25 2.16 9.80
CA PRO A 52 4.35 2.02 8.65
C PRO A 52 2.88 2.23 8.99
N ALA A 53 2.42 1.75 10.15
CA ALA A 53 1.05 2.01 10.64
C ALA A 53 0.72 3.52 10.78
N GLN A 54 1.69 4.36 11.14
CA GLN A 54 1.52 5.81 11.24
C GLN A 54 1.51 6.48 9.86
N VAL A 55 2.24 5.92 8.88
CA VAL A 55 2.14 6.33 7.48
C VAL A 55 0.75 6.01 6.92
N ASP A 56 0.17 4.86 7.25
CA ASP A 56 -1.20 4.53 6.83
C ASP A 56 -2.25 5.40 7.52
N GLN A 57 -2.03 5.76 8.78
CA GLN A 57 -2.86 6.73 9.47
C GLN A 57 -2.83 8.10 8.77
N TYR A 58 -1.65 8.55 8.35
CA TYR A 58 -1.52 9.75 7.53
C TYR A 58 -2.27 9.62 6.20
N PHE A 59 -2.19 8.49 5.49
CA PHE A 59 -2.90 8.33 4.22
C PHE A 59 -4.42 8.40 4.39
N ARG A 60 -4.96 7.79 5.46
CA ARG A 60 -6.38 7.93 5.82
C ARG A 60 -6.75 9.40 6.05
N HIS A 61 -5.95 10.12 6.84
CA HIS A 61 -6.14 11.55 7.09
C HIS A 61 -6.06 12.38 5.79
N ALA A 62 -5.05 12.15 4.96
CA ALA A 62 -4.82 12.91 3.74
C ALA A 62 -5.91 12.69 2.69
N VAL A 63 -6.54 11.51 2.64
CA VAL A 63 -7.73 11.25 1.82
C VAL A 63 -8.92 12.08 2.30
N LEU A 64 -9.14 12.19 3.61
CA LEU A 64 -10.20 13.03 4.18
C LEU A 64 -9.96 14.51 3.86
N CYS A 65 -8.75 15.03 4.05
CA CYS A 65 -8.41 16.40 3.68
C CYS A 65 -8.54 16.66 2.17
N PHE A 66 -8.24 15.67 1.33
CA PHE A 66 -8.43 15.79 -0.11
C PHE A 66 -9.92 15.90 -0.46
N GLN A 67 -10.76 15.05 0.15
CA GLN A 67 -12.21 15.08 -0.06
C GLN A 67 -12.82 16.40 0.38
N ASP A 68 -12.44 16.91 1.55
CA ASP A 68 -12.89 18.20 2.08
C ASP A 68 -12.51 19.35 1.12
N ARG A 69 -11.26 19.37 0.64
CA ARG A 69 -10.77 20.44 -0.24
C ARG A 69 -11.37 20.44 -1.65
N TYR A 70 -11.59 19.25 -2.22
CA TYR A 70 -11.95 19.11 -3.64
C TYR A 70 -13.37 18.60 -3.88
N GLY A 71 -14.14 18.33 -2.81
CA GLY A 71 -15.50 17.80 -2.88
C GLY A 71 -15.61 16.39 -3.47
N ARG A 72 -14.49 15.67 -3.62
CA ARG A 72 -14.46 14.32 -4.23
C ARG A 72 -13.27 13.49 -3.71
N PRO A 73 -13.36 12.15 -3.73
CA PRO A 73 -12.23 11.31 -3.39
C PRO A 73 -11.08 11.44 -4.38
N PRO A 74 -9.82 11.26 -3.94
CA PRO A 74 -8.69 11.18 -4.85
C PRO A 74 -8.79 9.94 -5.74
N SER A 75 -8.09 9.97 -6.88
CA SER A 75 -8.05 8.80 -7.77
C SER A 75 -7.36 7.61 -7.09
N SER A 76 -7.66 6.39 -7.53
CA SER A 76 -7.07 5.17 -6.98
C SER A 76 -5.54 5.12 -7.07
N ARG A 77 -4.92 5.92 -7.95
CA ARG A 77 -3.45 5.99 -8.12
C ARG A 77 -2.80 7.16 -7.38
N TRP A 78 -3.60 8.05 -6.78
CA TRP A 78 -3.10 9.26 -6.13
C TRP A 78 -2.05 8.96 -5.07
N HIS A 79 -2.24 7.90 -4.27
CA HIS A 79 -1.36 7.52 -3.16
C HIS A 79 0.09 7.18 -3.59
N ARG A 80 0.32 6.75 -4.84
CA ARG A 80 1.64 6.26 -5.29
C ARG A 80 2.74 7.32 -5.18
N LEU A 81 2.42 8.55 -5.55
CA LEU A 81 3.38 9.63 -5.60
C LEU A 81 3.73 10.15 -4.18
N PRO A 82 2.75 10.45 -3.30
CA PRO A 82 3.02 10.71 -1.89
C PRO A 82 3.72 9.53 -1.20
N GLN A 83 3.35 8.28 -1.48
CA GLN A 83 3.96 7.10 -0.84
C GLN A 83 5.44 6.97 -1.19
N THR A 84 5.79 7.23 -2.46
CA THR A 84 7.19 7.27 -2.90
C THR A 84 7.96 8.41 -2.21
N ALA A 85 7.37 9.60 -2.12
CA ALA A 85 8.01 10.76 -1.49
C ALA A 85 8.24 10.54 0.01
N ILE A 86 7.23 10.05 0.72
CA ILE A 86 7.29 9.75 2.15
C ILE A 86 8.28 8.62 2.42
N GLY A 87 8.28 7.56 1.60
CA GLY A 87 9.24 6.47 1.75
C GLY A 87 10.69 6.92 1.58
N ARG A 88 10.97 7.84 0.66
CA ARG A 88 12.31 8.45 0.50
C ARG A 88 12.68 9.34 1.68
N LEU A 89 11.75 10.17 2.15
CA LEU A 89 11.95 11.01 3.33
C LEU A 89 12.29 10.17 4.56
N LEU A 90 11.53 9.09 4.79
CA LEU A 90 11.74 8.20 5.93
C LEU A 90 13.05 7.43 5.81
N ARG A 91 13.46 7.04 4.60
CA ARG A 91 14.80 6.47 4.37
C ARG A 91 15.92 7.46 4.72
N LEU A 92 15.76 8.75 4.43
CA LEU A 92 16.73 9.77 4.83
C LEU A 92 16.76 10.01 6.34
N ALA A 93 15.59 9.94 7.00
CA ALA A 93 15.47 10.20 8.44
C ALA A 93 15.85 9.00 9.32
N GLN A 94 15.59 7.77 8.87
CA GLN A 94 15.73 6.53 9.64
C GLN A 94 16.82 5.58 9.09
N GLY A 95 17.36 5.85 7.91
CA GLY A 95 18.35 5.01 7.23
C GLY A 95 17.71 3.95 6.34
N THR A 96 16.90 3.06 6.90
CA THR A 96 16.15 2.03 6.16
C THR A 96 14.65 2.26 6.26
N TRP A 97 13.95 2.14 5.12
CA TRP A 97 12.50 2.26 5.07
C TRP A 97 11.89 1.47 3.91
N PRO A 98 10.83 0.66 4.15
CA PRO A 98 10.26 0.31 5.46
C PRO A 98 11.26 -0.45 6.38
N PRO A 99 11.00 -0.58 7.69
CA PRO A 99 11.83 -1.40 8.58
C PRO A 99 11.89 -2.86 8.08
N GLU A 100 13.09 -3.45 8.07
CA GLU A 100 13.34 -4.78 7.49
C GLU A 100 12.46 -5.87 8.13
N THR A 101 12.26 -5.80 9.45
CA THR A 101 11.39 -6.70 10.22
C THR A 101 9.94 -6.72 9.74
N GLU A 102 9.41 -5.57 9.30
CA GLU A 102 8.04 -5.47 8.78
C GLU A 102 7.95 -5.86 7.30
N ILE A 103 9.00 -5.59 6.52
CA ILE A 103 9.11 -6.07 5.13
C ILE A 103 9.10 -7.60 5.12
N GLU A 104 9.94 -8.22 5.95
CA GLU A 104 10.07 -9.67 6.05
C GLU A 104 8.76 -10.31 6.53
N SER A 105 8.18 -9.83 7.63
CA SER A 105 6.92 -10.35 8.16
C SER A 105 5.79 -10.30 7.13
N GLY A 106 5.55 -9.13 6.53
CA GLY A 106 4.49 -8.97 5.53
C GLY A 106 4.75 -9.75 4.24
N ALA A 107 6.00 -9.81 3.77
CA ALA A 107 6.36 -10.59 2.58
C ALA A 107 6.21 -12.09 2.81
N MET A 108 6.63 -12.58 3.98
CA MET A 108 6.49 -13.98 4.38
C MET A 108 5.03 -14.39 4.50
N LEU A 109 4.18 -13.58 5.15
CA LEU A 109 2.76 -13.87 5.27
C LEU A 109 2.07 -13.92 3.90
N ARG A 110 2.32 -12.94 3.02
CA ARG A 110 1.77 -12.92 1.65
C ARG A 110 2.21 -14.14 0.86
N HIS A 111 3.48 -14.51 0.96
CA HIS A 111 4.02 -15.69 0.30
C HIS A 111 3.36 -16.97 0.81
N ALA A 112 3.26 -17.14 2.12
CA ALA A 112 2.62 -18.28 2.76
C ALA A 112 1.14 -18.43 2.32
N ILE A 113 0.36 -17.35 2.37
CA ILE A 113 -1.04 -17.37 1.91
C ILE A 113 -1.12 -17.81 0.44
N CYS A 114 -0.28 -17.24 -0.43
CA CYS A 114 -0.32 -17.58 -1.86
C CYS A 114 0.10 -19.02 -2.14
N HIS A 115 1.09 -19.52 -1.39
CA HIS A 115 1.54 -20.90 -1.49
C HIS A 115 0.45 -21.87 -1.05
N ASP A 116 -0.11 -21.67 0.15
CA ASP A 116 -1.13 -22.54 0.73
C ASP A 116 -2.44 -22.50 -0.08
N TYR A 117 -2.85 -21.33 -0.57
CA TYR A 117 -3.98 -21.19 -1.49
C TYR A 117 -3.74 -21.92 -2.81
N GLY A 118 -2.51 -21.88 -3.33
CA GLY A 118 -2.11 -22.62 -4.52
C GLY A 118 -2.25 -24.14 -4.33
N ASN A 119 -1.78 -24.66 -3.20
CA ASN A 119 -1.91 -26.08 -2.85
C ASN A 119 -3.38 -26.46 -2.66
N TRP A 120 -4.15 -25.66 -1.93
CA TRP A 120 -5.60 -25.86 -1.78
C TRP A 120 -6.34 -25.93 -3.13
N MET A 121 -6.01 -25.05 -4.08
CA MET A 121 -6.59 -25.08 -5.42
C MET A 121 -6.19 -26.33 -6.24
N ARG A 122 -4.99 -26.86 -6.01
CA ARG A 122 -4.52 -28.09 -6.67
C ARG A 122 -5.16 -29.32 -6.04
N ASP A 123 -5.06 -29.44 -4.73
CA ASP A 123 -5.32 -30.67 -4.00
C ASP A 123 -6.80 -30.85 -3.67
N GLU A 124 -7.50 -29.78 -3.29
CA GLU A 124 -8.94 -29.85 -2.96
C GLU A 124 -9.84 -29.56 -4.16
N ARG A 125 -9.34 -28.79 -5.13
CA ARG A 125 -10.16 -28.32 -6.27
C ARG A 125 -9.77 -28.91 -7.61
N GLY A 126 -8.64 -29.62 -7.71
CA GLY A 126 -8.17 -30.26 -8.93
C GLY A 126 -8.00 -29.29 -10.10
N LEU A 127 -7.67 -28.02 -9.83
CA LEU A 127 -7.55 -27.01 -10.89
C LEU A 127 -6.27 -27.21 -11.70
N SER A 128 -6.33 -26.86 -12.99
CA SER A 128 -5.14 -26.85 -13.84
C SER A 128 -4.13 -25.79 -13.40
N ASP A 129 -2.85 -26.03 -13.63
CA ASP A 129 -1.78 -25.08 -13.28
C ASP A 129 -1.97 -23.71 -13.92
N ALA A 130 -2.48 -23.64 -15.15
CA ALA A 130 -2.81 -22.37 -15.81
C ALA A 130 -3.90 -21.58 -15.08
N THR A 131 -4.91 -22.28 -14.53
CA THR A 131 -5.98 -21.64 -13.75
C THR A 131 -5.45 -21.21 -12.37
N ILE A 132 -4.62 -22.04 -11.75
CA ILE A 132 -3.95 -21.74 -10.48
C ILE A 132 -3.11 -20.48 -10.64
N ASP A 133 -2.25 -20.38 -11.65
CA ASP A 133 -1.41 -19.20 -11.87
C ASP A 133 -2.24 -17.92 -12.08
N ALA A 134 -3.29 -17.98 -12.90
CA ALA A 134 -4.16 -16.82 -13.13
C ALA A 134 -4.82 -16.33 -11.82
N ARG A 135 -5.34 -17.26 -11.00
CA ARG A 135 -5.95 -16.94 -9.70
C ARG A 135 -4.92 -16.44 -8.69
N SER A 136 -3.75 -17.05 -8.63
CA SER A 136 -2.65 -16.65 -7.74
C SER A 136 -2.12 -15.26 -8.09
N ARG A 137 -2.12 -14.86 -9.37
CA ARG A 137 -1.79 -13.49 -9.77
C ARG A 137 -2.79 -12.48 -9.22
N GLU A 138 -4.07 -12.79 -9.22
CA GLU A 138 -5.08 -11.88 -8.65
C GLU A 138 -5.04 -11.88 -7.11
N ALA A 139 -4.78 -13.03 -6.49
CA ALA A 139 -4.59 -13.11 -5.04
C ALA A 139 -3.41 -12.26 -4.57
N ARG A 140 -2.25 -12.37 -5.22
CA ARG A 140 -1.09 -11.50 -4.93
C ARG A 140 -1.43 -10.02 -5.04
N ARG A 141 -2.10 -9.61 -6.13
CA ARG A 141 -2.53 -8.21 -6.30
C ARG A 141 -3.44 -7.74 -5.19
N PHE A 142 -4.39 -8.56 -4.77
CA PHE A 142 -5.30 -8.22 -3.68
C PHE A 142 -4.54 -8.08 -2.35
N LEU A 143 -3.71 -9.05 -2.00
CA LEU A 143 -2.94 -9.04 -0.75
C LEU A 143 -1.96 -7.86 -0.73
N ASP A 144 -1.22 -7.63 -1.81
CA ASP A 144 -0.34 -6.48 -1.95
C ASP A 144 -1.11 -5.17 -1.74
N TRP A 145 -2.29 -5.04 -2.38
CA TRP A 145 -3.13 -3.86 -2.24
C TRP A 145 -3.66 -3.68 -0.81
N TYR A 146 -4.14 -4.76 -0.19
CA TYR A 146 -4.73 -4.73 1.15
C TYR A 146 -3.68 -4.37 2.19
N PHE A 147 -2.54 -5.04 2.18
CA PHE A 147 -1.45 -4.79 3.12
C PHE A 147 -0.84 -3.40 2.92
N CYS A 148 -0.64 -2.94 1.69
CA CYS A 148 -0.14 -1.58 1.43
C CYS A 148 -1.11 -0.47 1.84
N ARG A 149 -2.41 -0.76 1.93
CA ARG A 149 -3.46 0.23 2.26
C ARG A 149 -3.79 0.24 3.75
N SER A 150 -3.83 -0.94 4.37
CA SER A 150 -4.29 -1.11 5.75
C SER A 150 -3.17 -0.90 6.76
N GLY A 151 -1.94 -1.26 6.40
CA GLY A 151 -0.84 -1.39 7.37
C GLY A 151 -1.02 -2.53 8.34
N ALA A 152 -1.94 -3.46 8.06
CA ALA A 152 -2.22 -4.58 8.95
C ALA A 152 -1.11 -5.61 8.85
N ASP A 153 -0.78 -6.25 9.98
CA ASP A 153 0.13 -7.41 9.99
C ASP A 153 -0.60 -8.73 9.67
N ASP A 154 -1.94 -8.70 9.66
CA ASP A 154 -2.80 -9.85 9.38
C ASP A 154 -4.07 -9.47 8.61
N LEU A 155 -4.95 -10.45 8.38
CA LEU A 155 -6.22 -10.30 7.68
C LEU A 155 -7.43 -10.20 8.62
N SER A 156 -7.23 -10.24 9.95
CA SER A 156 -8.31 -10.31 10.93
C SER A 156 -9.20 -9.07 10.94
N ALA A 157 -8.63 -7.91 10.62
CA ALA A 157 -9.33 -6.64 10.53
C ALA A 157 -10.02 -6.40 9.17
N MET A 158 -9.91 -7.34 8.23
CA MET A 158 -10.44 -7.18 6.87
C MET A 158 -11.96 -7.10 6.88
N ALA A 159 -12.49 -6.00 6.37
CA ALA A 159 -13.93 -5.79 6.29
C ALA A 159 -14.44 -5.90 4.84
N VAL A 160 -15.75 -6.10 4.69
CA VAL A 160 -16.41 -6.14 3.36
C VAL A 160 -16.12 -4.87 2.55
N ARG A 161 -16.07 -3.71 3.22
CA ARG A 161 -15.69 -2.44 2.58
C ARG A 161 -14.32 -2.49 1.90
N ASP A 162 -13.35 -3.24 2.41
CA ASP A 162 -12.03 -3.32 1.80
C ASP A 162 -12.08 -4.12 0.50
N ILE A 163 -12.96 -5.13 0.42
CA ILE A 163 -13.23 -5.88 -0.81
C ILE A 163 -13.88 -4.96 -1.85
N ASP A 164 -14.87 -4.16 -1.45
CA ASP A 164 -15.53 -3.21 -2.36
C ASP A 164 -14.55 -2.18 -2.91
N HIS A 165 -13.72 -1.58 -2.04
CA HIS A 165 -12.69 -0.62 -2.45
C HIS A 165 -11.65 -1.25 -3.40
N TYR A 166 -11.29 -2.51 -3.18
CA TYR A 166 -10.42 -3.23 -4.11
C TYR A 166 -11.09 -3.38 -5.47
N MET A 167 -12.34 -3.83 -5.50
CA MET A 167 -13.09 -4.07 -6.74
C MET A 167 -13.34 -2.78 -7.53
N ASP A 168 -13.63 -1.66 -6.85
CA ASP A 168 -13.74 -0.33 -7.46
C ASP A 168 -12.42 0.09 -8.11
N MET A 169 -11.30 -0.12 -7.42
CA MET A 169 -9.98 0.15 -7.98
C MET A 169 -9.68 -0.76 -9.18
N ARG A 170 -10.00 -2.04 -9.10
CA ARG A 170 -9.75 -3.01 -10.19
C ARG A 170 -10.64 -2.77 -11.39
N ALA A 171 -11.84 -2.23 -11.23
CA ALA A 171 -12.75 -1.94 -12.34
C ALA A 171 -12.16 -0.93 -13.33
N ILE A 172 -11.26 -0.04 -12.89
CA ILE A 172 -10.65 0.99 -13.73
C ILE A 172 -9.78 0.34 -14.82
N GLY A 173 -10.26 0.42 -16.06
CA GLY A 173 -9.54 -0.05 -17.24
C GLY A 173 -9.72 -1.54 -17.56
N LEU A 174 -10.58 -2.26 -16.84
CA LEU A 174 -10.94 -3.64 -17.17
C LEU A 174 -12.25 -3.72 -17.96
N ARG A 175 -12.29 -4.63 -18.93
CA ARG A 175 -13.55 -5.01 -19.59
C ARG A 175 -14.44 -5.77 -18.62
N ARG A 176 -15.76 -5.72 -18.83
CA ARG A 176 -16.77 -6.41 -17.99
C ARG A 176 -16.45 -7.90 -17.75
N ILE A 177 -16.00 -8.61 -18.79
CA ILE A 177 -15.66 -10.04 -18.68
C ILE A 177 -14.43 -10.28 -17.79
N SER A 178 -13.41 -9.44 -17.89
CA SER A 178 -12.21 -9.53 -17.05
C SER A 178 -12.51 -9.20 -15.60
N LEU A 179 -13.33 -8.16 -15.36
CA LEU A 179 -13.76 -7.78 -14.02
C LEU A 179 -14.57 -8.89 -13.34
N SER A 180 -15.48 -9.54 -14.09
CA SER A 180 -16.22 -10.71 -13.59
C SER A 180 -15.29 -11.86 -13.23
N GLY A 181 -14.24 -12.11 -14.02
CA GLY A 181 -13.20 -13.10 -13.73
C GLY A 181 -12.45 -12.77 -12.43
N SER A 182 -11.96 -11.54 -12.28
CA SER A 182 -11.29 -11.06 -11.07
C SER A 182 -12.18 -11.21 -9.82
N ALA A 183 -13.46 -10.84 -9.90
CA ALA A 183 -14.41 -11.00 -8.80
C ALA A 183 -14.59 -12.48 -8.39
N ALA A 184 -14.68 -13.39 -9.37
CA ALA A 184 -14.80 -14.82 -9.12
C ALA A 184 -13.54 -15.39 -8.45
N TRP A 185 -12.36 -14.95 -8.88
CA TRP A 185 -11.08 -15.38 -8.31
C TRP A 185 -10.87 -14.84 -6.91
N LEU A 186 -11.22 -13.58 -6.67
CA LEU A 186 -11.19 -12.97 -5.34
C LEU A 186 -12.12 -13.70 -4.37
N ARG A 187 -13.35 -14.01 -4.80
CA ARG A 187 -14.29 -14.81 -3.98
C ARG A 187 -13.73 -16.20 -3.63
N SER A 188 -13.00 -16.83 -4.54
CA SER A 188 -12.33 -18.11 -4.29
C SER A 188 -11.24 -17.99 -3.22
N LEU A 189 -10.43 -16.93 -3.27
CA LEU A 189 -9.44 -16.63 -2.24
C LEU A 189 -10.10 -16.40 -0.87
N LEU A 190 -11.12 -15.53 -0.81
CA LEU A 190 -11.82 -15.21 0.43
C LEU A 190 -12.47 -16.44 1.08
N ARG A 191 -12.98 -17.37 0.26
CA ARG A 191 -13.48 -18.65 0.75
C ARG A 191 -12.37 -19.48 1.40
N TYR A 192 -11.21 -19.58 0.76
CA TYR A 192 -10.06 -20.28 1.30
C TYR A 192 -9.59 -19.66 2.62
N LEU A 193 -9.47 -18.33 2.68
CA LEU A 193 -9.09 -17.62 3.91
C LEU A 193 -10.05 -17.94 5.06
N HIS A 194 -11.36 -17.85 4.79
CA HIS A 194 -12.37 -18.18 5.80
C HIS A 194 -12.29 -19.64 6.27
N GLN A 195 -12.09 -20.59 5.36
CA GLN A 195 -11.98 -22.02 5.69
C GLN A 195 -10.70 -22.36 6.47
N SER A 196 -9.61 -21.64 6.19
CA SER A 196 -8.32 -21.81 6.87
C SER A 196 -8.20 -21.01 8.18
N GLY A 197 -9.26 -20.29 8.57
CA GLY A 197 -9.30 -19.52 9.81
C GLY A 197 -8.44 -18.24 9.79
N ARG A 198 -8.20 -17.68 8.59
CA ARG A 198 -7.42 -16.46 8.37
C ARG A 198 -8.30 -15.26 8.01
#